data_AF-A0AAW9Y9I9-F1
#
_entry.id   AF-A0AAW9Y9I9-F1
#
_cell.length_a   1.000
_cell.length_b   1.000
_cell.length_c   1.000
_cell.angle_alpha   90.00
_cell.angle_beta   90.00
_cell.angle_gamma   90.00
#
_symmetry.space_group_name_H-M   'P 1'
#
loop_
_entity.id
_entity.type
_entity.pdbx_description
1 polymer ?
#
loop_
_entity_poly.entity_id
_entity_poly.type
_entity_poly.pdbx_seq_one_letter_code
_entity_poly.pdbx_strand_id
1 'polypeptide(L)' 'MRDPRKHPVQGDVLTRFGTTREVTATKQNDRGTVTNVVYRHPAVDLPETEATIASWRAWAKQDAMVVREGA' A
#
# COMPACT_ATOMS: atom_id res chain seq x y z
N MET A 1 8.48 -1.02 -15.04
CA MET A 1 8.18 -0.16 -13.88
C MET A 1 7.13 -0.87 -13.05
N ARG A 2 7.37 -1.07 -11.75
CA ARG A 2 6.42 -1.75 -10.85
C ARG A 2 5.26 -0.78 -10.60
N ASP A 3 4.04 -1.28 -10.47
CA ASP A 3 2.89 -0.44 -10.11
C ASP A 3 2.53 -0.69 -8.63
N PRO A 4 2.82 0.23 -7.70
CA PRO A 4 2.45 0.14 -6.28
C PRO A 4 0.97 -0.14 -6.00
N ARG A 5 0.09 0.23 -6.94
CA ARG A 5 -1.35 -0.05 -6.84
C ARG A 5 -1.66 -1.54 -6.97
N LYS A 6 -0.80 -2.28 -7.69
CA LYS A 6 -0.97 -3.72 -7.99
C LYS A 6 -0.01 -4.60 -7.21
N HIS A 7 1.23 -4.13 -7.04
CA HIS A 7 2.36 -4.85 -6.45
C HIS A 7 3.02 -3.96 -5.39
N PRO A 8 2.34 -3.70 -4.27
CA PRO A 8 2.88 -2.85 -3.21
C PRO A 8 4.13 -3.48 -2.60
N VAL A 9 5.06 -2.63 -2.20
CA VAL A 9 6.25 -2.96 -1.41
C VAL A 9 6.45 -1.89 -0.34
N GLN A 10 7.26 -2.19 0.67
CA GLN A 10 7.59 -1.24 1.72
C GLN A 10 8.17 0.06 1.15
N GLY A 11 7.71 1.20 1.66
CA GLY A 11 8.15 2.54 1.23
C GLY A 11 7.26 3.17 0.14
N ASP A 12 6.37 2.42 -0.48
CA ASP A 12 5.37 2.94 -1.41
C ASP A 12 4.46 3.96 -0.74
N VAL A 13 4.20 5.07 -1.42
CA VAL A 13 3.25 6.09 -0.96
C VAL A 13 2.23 6.37 -2.05
N LEU A 14 0.95 6.20 -1.70
CA LEU A 14 -0.18 6.51 -2.56
C LEU A 14 -1.09 7.53 -1.90
N THR A 15 -1.64 8.43 -2.71
CA THR A 15 -2.68 9.39 -2.27
C THR A 15 -3.94 9.20 -3.11
N ARG A 16 -5.09 9.16 -2.44
CA ARG A 16 -6.42 9.10 -3.07
C ARG A 16 -7.44 9.85 -2.23
N PHE A 17 -8.21 10.75 -2.87
CA PHE A 17 -9.25 11.56 -2.22
C PHE A 17 -8.81 12.19 -0.88
N GLY A 18 -7.62 12.80 -0.87
CA GLY A 18 -7.06 13.44 0.33
C GLY A 18 -6.50 12.49 1.40
N THR A 19 -6.65 11.17 1.23
CA THR A 19 -6.04 10.17 2.11
C THR A 19 -4.71 9.70 1.54
N THR A 20 -3.64 9.77 2.34
CA THR A 20 -2.32 9.24 1.98
C THR A 20 -2.00 7.99 2.78
N ARG A 21 -1.49 6.96 2.09
CA ARG A 21 -1.07 5.68 2.67
C ARG A 21 0.37 5.38 2.27
N GLU A 22 1.22 5.20 3.26
CA GLU A 22 2.57 4.65 3.12
C GLU A 22 2.54 3.17 3.48
N VAL A 23 3.00 2.30 2.58
CA VAL A 23 3.18 0.88 2.85
C VAL A 23 4.40 0.70 3.75
N THR A 24 4.20 0.09 4.91
CA THR A 24 5.28 -0.19 5.86
C THR A 24 5.73 -1.65 5.80
N ALA A 25 4.84 -2.56 5.40
CA ALA A 25 5.19 -3.96 5.16
C ALA A 25 4.19 -4.66 4.22
N THR A 26 4.60 -5.81 3.68
CA THR A 26 3.70 -6.76 3.01
C THR A 26 3.83 -8.12 3.67
N LYS A 27 2.71 -8.83 3.83
CA LYS A 27 2.73 -10.23 4.27
C LYS A 27 2.49 -11.15 3.08
N GLN A 28 3.11 -12.31 3.11
CA GLN A 28 3.03 -13.32 2.06
C GLN A 28 2.62 -14.67 2.65
N ASN A 29 1.97 -15.50 1.85
CA ASN A 29 1.77 -16.91 2.20
C ASN A 29 3.05 -17.73 1.91
N ASP A 30 3.02 -19.03 2.26
CA ASP A 30 4.15 -19.95 2.08
C ASP A 30 4.60 -20.12 0.60
N ARG A 31 3.77 -19.69 -0.35
CA ARG A 31 4.08 -19.71 -1.79
C ARG A 31 4.65 -18.37 -2.31
N GLY A 32 4.87 -17.39 -1.43
CA GLY A 32 5.37 -16.06 -1.78
C GLY A 32 4.32 -15.10 -2.34
N THR A 33 3.04 -15.47 -2.31
CA THR A 33 1.96 -14.58 -2.77
C THR A 33 1.63 -13.56 -1.69
N VAL A 34 1.71 -12.27 -2.02
CA VAL A 34 1.28 -11.19 -1.12
C VAL A 34 -0.20 -11.36 -0.76
N THR A 35 -0.51 -11.50 0.52
CA THR A 35 -1.88 -11.63 1.05
C THR A 35 -2.37 -10.33 1.66
N ASN A 36 -1.48 -9.58 2.32
CA ASN A 36 -1.82 -8.38 3.08
C ASN A 36 -0.79 -7.28 2.87
N VAL A 37 -1.25 -6.05 3.04
CA VAL A 37 -0.47 -4.82 3.02
C VAL A 37 -0.69 -4.13 4.37
N VAL A 38 0.41 -3.77 5.02
CA VAL A 38 0.41 -2.95 6.23
C VAL A 38 0.78 -1.53 5.80
N TYR A 39 -0.03 -0.56 6.22
CA TYR A 39 0.18 0.84 5.86
C TYR A 39 -0.17 1.79 6.99
N ARG A 40 0.34 3.01 6.91
CA ARG A 40 -0.01 4.14 7.81
C ARG A 40 -0.07 5.45 7.06
N HIS A 41 -0.49 6.53 7.72
CA HIS A 41 -0.31 7.87 7.17
C HIS A 41 1.15 8.31 7.39
N PRO A 42 1.89 8.81 6.37
CA PRO A 42 3.33 9.08 6.50
C PRO A 42 3.67 10.26 7.43
N ALA A 43 2.74 11.21 7.61
CA ALA A 43 2.97 12.44 8.37
C ALA A 43 2.10 12.57 9.64
N VAL A 44 1.27 11.57 9.93
CA VAL A 44 0.39 11.60 11.10
C VAL A 44 0.65 10.33 11.88
N ASP A 45 0.89 10.48 13.18
CA ASP A 45 1.13 9.37 14.10
C ASP A 45 -0.19 8.65 14.40
N LEU A 46 -0.59 7.79 13.47
CA LEU A 46 -1.71 6.86 13.62
C LEU A 46 -1.17 5.43 13.61
N PRO A 47 -1.84 4.51 14.33
CA PRO A 47 -1.51 3.09 14.26
C PRO A 47 -1.51 2.55 12.84
N GLU A 48 -0.65 1.57 12.59
CA GLU A 48 -0.65 0.86 11.32
C GLU A 48 -1.98 0.13 11.10
N THR A 49 -2.41 0.09 9.84
CA THR A 49 -3.58 -0.65 9.40
C THR A 49 -3.14 -1.79 8.51
N GLU A 50 -3.64 -2.99 8.77
CA GLU A 50 -3.47 -4.13 7.91
C GLU A 50 -4.73 -4.34 7.05
N ALA A 51 -4.53 -4.46 5.74
CA ALA A 51 -5.60 -4.76 4.80
C ALA A 51 -5.20 -5.92 3.89
N THR A 52 -6.20 -6.68 3.42
CA THR A 52 -5.95 -7.70 2.39
C THR A 52 -5.43 -7.03 1.11
N ILE A 53 -4.67 -7.76 0.30
CA ILE A 53 -4.19 -7.29 -1.00
C ILE A 53 -5.35 -6.91 -1.93
N ALA A 54 -6.50 -7.59 -1.80
CA ALA A 54 -7.71 -7.26 -2.54
C ALA A 54 -8.29 -5.89 -2.11
N SER A 55 -8.38 -5.65 -0.79
CA SER A 55 -8.82 -4.36 -0.24
C SER A 55 -7.87 -3.22 -0.63
N TRP A 56 -6.55 -3.46 -0.63
CA TRP A 56 -5.56 -2.50 -1.11
C TRP A 56 -5.80 -2.12 -2.57
N ARG A 57 -5.88 -3.10 -3.46
CA ARG A 57 -6.11 -2.88 -4.91
C ARG A 57 -7.46 -2.23 -5.19
N ALA A 58 -8.49 -2.57 -4.43
CA ALA A 58 -9.80 -1.95 -4.54
C ALA A 58 -9.80 -0.48 -4.11
N TRP A 59 -9.00 -0.13 -3.10
CA TRP A 59 -8.79 1.26 -2.69
C TRP A 59 -7.89 2.00 -3.68
N ALA A 60 -6.80 1.38 -4.14
CA ALA A 60 -5.79 1.93 -5.03
C ALA A 60 -6.21 1.90 -6.52
N LYS A 61 -7.47 2.23 -6.80
CA LYS A 61 -8.01 2.32 -8.17
C LYS A 61 -7.30 3.42 -8.97
N GLN A 62 -7.66 3.59 -10.24
CA GLN A 62 -6.96 4.47 -11.20
C GLN A 62 -6.84 5.93 -10.74
N ASP A 63 -7.73 6.39 -9.87
CA ASP A 63 -7.74 7.71 -9.23
C ASP A 63 -6.72 7.85 -8.09
N ALA A 64 -6.07 6.77 -7.65
CA ALA A 64 -4.95 6.81 -6.73
C ALA A 64 -3.66 7.22 -7.45
N MET A 65 -3.03 8.27 -6.94
CA MET A 65 -1.74 8.77 -7.41
C MET A 65 -0.60 8.08 -6.65
N VAL A 66 0.39 7.57 -7.39
CA VAL A 66 1.63 7.08 -6.81
C VAL A 66 2.52 8.30 -6.55
N VAL A 67 2.77 8.60 -5.27
CA VAL A 67 3.61 9.72 -4.82
C VAL A 67 5.08 9.29 -4.76
N ARG A 68 5.33 8.06 -4.33
CA ARG A 68 6.67 7.48 -4.21
C ARG A 68 6.62 5.97 -4.42
N GLU A 69 7.56 5.44 -5.18
CA GLU A 69 7.83 4.00 -5.25
C GLU A 69 8.83 3.62 -4.15
N GLY A 70 8.50 2.59 -3.37
CA GLY A 70 9.44 1.90 -2.50
C GLY A 70 10.48 1.11 -3.30
N ALA A 71 11.66 0.98 -2.69
CA ALA A 71 12.80 0.23 -3.21
C ALA A 71 12.68 -1.27 -2.94
#